data_AF-A0A7X6Z3R0-F1
#
_entry.id   AF-A0A7X6Z3R0-F1
#
_cell.length_a   1.000
_cell.length_b   1.000
_cell.length_c   1.000
_cell.angle_alpha   90.00
_cell.angle_beta   90.00
_cell.angle_gamma   90.00
#
_symmetry.space_group_name_H-M   'P 1'
#
loop_
_entity.id
_entity.type
_entity.pdbx_description
1 polymer ?
#
loop_
_entity_poly.entity_id
_entity_poly.type
_entity_poly.pdbx_seq_one_letter_code
_entity_poly.pdbx_strand_id
1 'polypeptide(L)'
;MKRILTITAGISLAFFILTSSVMLTLSIKDTYQLSQAEIVQREYQLDDTTIKENYNGLIDYMFKGPDAKLSFQKLPMSPEGEIHFKEVKEIFQFFFKGMVISGLISLFLGAWLIRNKDLGFLNLGSLLVFLVPAILSIPVLINFNWTFTKFHELAFSNDYWIFDPRLDPII
;
A
#
# COMPACT_ATOMS: atom_id res chain seq x y z
N MET A 1 15.75 -27.24 13.97
CA MET A 1 15.17 -27.22 12.60
C MET A 1 13.66 -26.97 12.62
N LYS A 2 12.82 -27.82 13.24
CA LYS A 2 11.35 -27.61 13.27
C LYS A 2 10.92 -26.20 13.73
N ARG A 3 11.44 -25.71 14.86
CA ARG A 3 11.15 -24.35 15.36
C ARG A 3 11.47 -23.24 14.36
N ILE A 4 12.54 -23.37 13.57
CA ILE A 4 12.91 -22.40 12.53
C ILE A 4 11.86 -22.42 11.42
N LEU A 5 11.47 -23.61 10.94
CA LEU A 5 10.42 -23.75 9.93
C LEU A 5 9.08 -23.16 10.41
N THR A 6 8.69 -23.41 11.65
CA THR A 6 7.48 -22.85 12.27
C THR A 6 7.53 -21.33 12.34
N ILE A 7 8.66 -20.74 12.75
CA ILE A 7 8.84 -19.28 12.80
C ILE A 7 8.80 -18.68 11.41
N THR A 8 9.55 -19.24 10.46
CA THR A 8 9.58 -18.77 9.07
C THR A 8 8.19 -18.82 8.46
N ALA A 9 7.48 -19.94 8.57
CA ALA A 9 6.12 -20.07 8.06
C ALA A 9 5.15 -19.06 8.72
N GLY A 10 5.27 -18.81 10.03
CA GLY A 10 4.42 -17.87 10.75
C GLY A 10 4.66 -16.42 10.34
N ILE A 11 5.92 -16.00 10.21
CA ILE A 11 6.27 -14.65 9.74
C ILE A 11 5.83 -14.48 8.28
N SER A 12 6.10 -15.47 7.42
CA SER A 12 5.67 -15.42 6.02
C SER A 12 4.15 -15.38 5.87
N LEU A 13 3.41 -16.15 6.69
CA LEU A 13 1.95 -16.09 6.71
C LEU A 13 1.43 -14.71 7.11
N ALA A 14 1.99 -14.12 8.17
CA ALA A 14 1.59 -12.80 8.63
C ALA A 14 1.90 -11.72 7.57
N PHE A 15 3.11 -11.74 6.99
CA PHE A 15 3.48 -10.80 5.95
C PHE A 15 2.60 -10.95 4.71
N PHE A 16 2.30 -12.19 4.29
CA PHE A 16 1.39 -12.47 3.18
C PHE A 16 -0.01 -11.88 3.43
N ILE A 17 -0.60 -12.13 4.60
CA ILE A 17 -1.94 -11.63 4.94
C ILE A 17 -1.96 -10.10 4.99
N LEU A 18 -0.99 -9.49 5.68
CA LEU A 18 -0.92 -8.04 5.83
C LEU A 18 -0.74 -7.34 4.48
N THR A 19 0.20 -7.82 3.66
CA THR A 19 0.44 -7.23 2.33
C THR A 19 -0.73 -7.47 1.39
N SER A 20 -1.37 -8.65 1.42
CA SER A 20 -2.59 -8.92 0.65
C SER A 20 -3.72 -7.98 1.06
N SER A 21 -3.91 -7.74 2.37
CA SER A 21 -4.92 -6.82 2.86
C SER A 21 -4.72 -5.39 2.33
N VAL A 22 -3.48 -4.90 2.36
CA VAL A 22 -3.14 -3.57 1.82
C VAL A 22 -3.40 -3.51 0.31
N MET A 23 -2.90 -4.49 -0.46
CA MET A 23 -3.05 -4.53 -1.91
C MET A 23 -4.51 -4.63 -2.33
N LEU A 24 -5.30 -5.47 -1.65
CA LEU A 24 -6.73 -5.61 -1.91
C LEU A 24 -7.45 -4.30 -1.61
N THR A 25 -7.22 -3.70 -0.45
CA THR A 25 -7.88 -2.46 -0.05
C THR A 25 -7.64 -1.35 -1.07
N LEU A 26 -6.40 -1.18 -1.53
CA LEU A 26 -6.02 -0.14 -2.47
C LEU A 26 -6.44 -0.42 -3.92
N SER A 27 -6.77 -1.68 -4.23
CA SER A 27 -7.35 -2.04 -5.53
C SER A 27 -8.84 -1.73 -5.64
N ILE A 28 -9.53 -1.43 -4.53
CA ILE A 28 -10.98 -1.17 -4.53
C ILE A 28 -11.26 0.26 -4.99
N LYS A 29 -11.55 0.40 -6.29
CA LYS A 29 -11.87 1.68 -6.95
C LYS A 29 -13.12 2.36 -6.42
N ASP A 30 -14.08 1.60 -5.90
CA ASP A 30 -15.34 2.14 -5.38
C ASP A 30 -15.16 2.98 -4.10
N THR A 31 -13.99 2.92 -3.45
CA THR A 31 -13.69 3.78 -2.29
C THR A 31 -13.73 5.27 -2.61
N TYR A 32 -13.59 5.67 -3.89
CA TYR A 32 -13.84 7.05 -4.31
C TYR A 32 -15.25 7.54 -3.93
N GLN A 33 -16.27 6.69 -4.00
CA GLN A 33 -17.65 7.08 -3.68
C GLN A 33 -17.84 7.39 -2.18
N LEU A 34 -16.90 6.93 -1.35
CA LEU A 34 -16.87 7.20 0.09
C LEU A 34 -16.04 8.45 0.43
N SER A 35 -15.42 9.09 -0.56
CA SER A 35 -14.55 10.26 -0.40
C SER A 35 -15.33 11.58 -0.46
N GLN A 36 -14.65 12.68 -0.16
CA GLN A 36 -15.21 14.05 -0.21
C GLN A 36 -15.26 14.61 -1.66
N ALA A 37 -15.79 13.82 -2.60
CA ALA A 37 -15.82 14.12 -4.03
C ALA A 37 -16.42 15.50 -4.36
N GLU A 38 -17.47 15.92 -3.64
CA GLU A 38 -18.13 17.21 -3.88
C GLU A 38 -17.23 18.43 -3.61
N ILE A 39 -16.27 18.33 -2.68
CA ILE A 39 -15.37 19.44 -2.36
C ILE A 39 -14.38 19.63 -3.51
N VAL A 40 -13.78 18.53 -3.98
CA VAL A 40 -12.82 18.52 -5.10
C VAL A 40 -13.45 19.03 -6.40
N GLN A 41 -14.70 18.62 -6.69
CA GLN A 41 -15.43 19.10 -7.87
C GLN A 41 -15.58 20.62 -7.91
N ARG A 42 -15.85 21.26 -6.75
CA ARG A 42 -16.05 22.71 -6.66
C ARG A 42 -14.75 23.49 -6.77
N GLU A 43 -13.69 23.00 -6.13
CA GLU A 43 -12.40 23.69 -6.07
C GLU A 43 -11.71 23.70 -7.45
N TYR A 44 -11.73 22.57 -8.16
CA TYR A 44 -11.04 22.40 -9.43
C TYR A 44 -11.96 22.48 -10.66
N GLN A 45 -13.27 22.72 -10.47
CA GLN A 45 -14.27 22.78 -11.54
C GLN A 45 -14.26 21.53 -12.45
N LEU A 46 -14.01 20.36 -11.85
CA LEU A 46 -13.98 19.08 -12.53
C LEU A 46 -15.34 18.37 -12.38
N ASP A 47 -15.80 17.75 -13.46
CA ASP A 47 -16.94 16.85 -13.40
C ASP A 47 -16.55 15.53 -12.71
N ASP A 48 -17.54 14.91 -12.04
CA ASP A 48 -17.35 13.66 -11.28
C ASP A 48 -16.74 12.53 -12.11
N THR A 49 -17.09 12.46 -13.40
CA THR A 49 -16.53 11.47 -14.32
C THR A 49 -15.04 11.64 -14.49
N THR A 50 -14.56 12.87 -14.73
CA THR A 50 -13.14 13.18 -14.86
C THR A 50 -12.37 12.80 -13.60
N ILE A 51 -12.91 13.11 -12.41
CA ILE A 51 -12.24 12.77 -11.14
C ILE A 51 -12.18 11.26 -10.95
N LYS A 52 -13.28 10.54 -11.21
CA LYS A 52 -13.31 9.06 -11.18
C LYS A 52 -12.30 8.44 -12.14
N GLU A 53 -12.16 8.98 -13.34
CA GLU A 53 -11.20 8.49 -14.32
C GLU A 53 -9.75 8.73 -13.87
N ASN A 54 -9.44 9.90 -13.30
CA ASN A 54 -8.13 10.19 -12.72
C ASN A 54 -7.81 9.27 -11.52
N TYR A 55 -8.77 9.09 -10.62
CA TYR A 55 -8.65 8.21 -9.46
C TYR A 55 -8.40 6.75 -9.89
N ASN A 56 -9.21 6.24 -10.82
CA ASN A 56 -9.05 4.89 -11.37
C ASN A 56 -7.72 4.73 -12.11
N GLY A 57 -7.31 5.77 -12.85
CA GLY A 57 -6.04 5.81 -13.57
C GLY A 57 -4.84 5.74 -12.62
N LEU A 58 -4.90 6.42 -11.48
CA LEU A 58 -3.89 6.34 -10.42
C LEU A 58 -3.81 4.93 -9.83
N ILE A 59 -4.95 4.33 -9.47
CA ILE A 59 -4.98 2.94 -8.96
C ILE A 59 -4.39 1.98 -10.00
N ASP A 60 -4.80 2.09 -11.26
CA ASP A 60 -4.31 1.21 -12.33
C ASP A 60 -2.80 1.38 -12.55
N TYR A 61 -2.29 2.61 -12.45
CA TYR A 61 -0.86 2.90 -12.60
C TYR A 61 0.01 2.13 -11.61
N MET A 62 -0.44 1.96 -10.37
CA MET A 62 0.27 1.22 -9.32
C MET A 62 0.58 -0.24 -9.70
N PHE A 63 -0.27 -0.84 -10.54
CA PHE A 63 -0.15 -2.25 -10.95
C PHE A 63 0.41 -2.43 -12.37
N LYS A 64 0.61 -1.34 -13.13
CA LYS A 64 1.23 -1.41 -14.46
C LYS A 64 2.74 -1.67 -14.36
N GLY A 65 3.32 -2.16 -15.46
CA GLY A 65 4.76 -2.43 -15.57
C GLY A 65 5.62 -1.16 -15.38
N PRO A 66 6.93 -1.30 -15.10
CA PRO A 66 7.82 -0.20 -14.72
C PRO A 66 7.77 1.01 -15.67
N ASP A 67 7.72 0.78 -16.99
CA ASP A 67 7.76 1.82 -18.02
C ASP A 67 6.44 2.58 -18.22
N ALA A 68 5.37 2.18 -17.54
CA ALA A 68 4.10 2.89 -17.61
C ALA A 68 4.25 4.31 -17.04
N LYS A 69 3.68 5.28 -17.75
CA LYS A 69 3.60 6.68 -17.32
C LYS A 69 2.24 6.97 -16.70
N LEU A 70 2.24 7.83 -15.69
CA LEU A 70 1.04 8.38 -15.09
C LEU A 70 0.68 9.69 -15.80
N SER A 71 -0.60 9.91 -16.04
CA SER A 71 -1.10 11.18 -16.59
C SER A 71 -2.52 11.38 -16.11
N PHE A 72 -2.86 12.61 -15.76
CA PHE A 72 -4.20 12.98 -15.35
C PHE A 72 -4.88 13.83 -16.42
N GLN A 73 -6.19 13.66 -16.54
CA GLN A 73 -7.04 14.53 -17.35
C GLN A 73 -7.30 15.82 -16.59
N LYS A 74 -7.06 16.96 -17.25
CA LYS A 74 -7.33 18.33 -16.73
C LYS A 74 -6.59 18.72 -15.44
N LEU A 75 -5.73 17.85 -14.90
CA LEU A 75 -4.87 18.12 -13.74
C LEU A 75 -3.41 18.09 -14.20
N PRO A 76 -2.65 19.18 -14.05
CA PRO A 76 -1.20 19.15 -14.27
C PRO A 76 -0.51 18.27 -13.22
N MET A 77 0.74 17.92 -13.54
CA MET A 77 1.65 17.24 -12.64
C MET A 77 3.04 17.80 -12.87
N SER A 78 3.72 18.20 -11.80
CA SER A 78 5.10 18.65 -11.83
C SER A 78 6.06 17.48 -12.11
N PRO A 79 7.30 17.75 -12.58
CA PRO A 79 8.33 16.72 -12.67
C PRO A 79 8.61 16.04 -11.31
N GLU A 80 8.61 16.80 -10.23
CA GLU A 80 8.79 16.31 -8.86
C GLU A 80 7.65 15.37 -8.47
N GLY A 81 6.40 15.74 -8.79
CA GLY A 81 5.25 14.90 -8.54
C GLY A 81 5.25 13.60 -9.35
N GLU A 82 5.67 13.66 -10.62
CA GLU A 82 5.86 12.46 -11.45
C GLU A 82 6.89 11.51 -10.83
N ILE A 83 8.01 12.05 -10.31
CA ILE A 83 9.03 11.27 -9.61
C ILE A 83 8.44 10.63 -8.35
N HIS A 84 7.72 11.39 -7.53
CA HIS A 84 7.14 10.86 -6.30
C HIS A 84 6.17 9.70 -6.58
N PHE A 85 5.24 9.85 -7.54
CA PHE A 85 4.33 8.77 -7.92
C PHE A 85 5.06 7.52 -8.43
N LYS A 86 6.17 7.70 -9.14
CA LYS A 86 7.01 6.59 -9.58
C LYS A 86 7.67 5.86 -8.39
N GLU A 87 8.25 6.60 -7.44
CA GLU A 87 8.85 6.01 -6.24
C GLU A 87 7.80 5.23 -5.41
N VAL A 88 6.59 5.80 -5.27
CA VAL A 88 5.46 5.12 -4.63
C VAL A 88 5.12 3.82 -5.36
N LYS A 89 5.02 3.83 -6.70
CA LYS A 89 4.80 2.60 -7.49
C LYS A 89 5.88 1.55 -7.27
N GLU A 90 7.14 1.94 -7.20
CA GLU A 90 8.25 1.01 -6.95
C GLU A 90 8.13 0.33 -5.57
N ILE A 91 7.76 1.08 -4.53
CA ILE A 91 7.46 0.54 -3.20
C ILE A 91 6.33 -0.49 -3.28
N PHE A 92 5.23 -0.17 -3.96
CA PHE A 92 4.10 -1.08 -4.12
C PHE A 92 4.46 -2.36 -4.87
N GLN A 93 5.23 -2.25 -5.95
CA GLN A 93 5.72 -3.41 -6.69
C GLN A 93 6.66 -4.28 -5.84
N PHE A 94 7.48 -3.67 -4.97
CA PHE A 94 8.30 -4.39 -4.00
C PHE A 94 7.42 -5.17 -3.01
N PHE A 95 6.40 -4.54 -2.44
CA PHE A 95 5.45 -5.22 -1.54
C PHE A 95 4.66 -6.32 -2.25
N PHE A 96 4.26 -6.13 -3.52
CA PHE A 96 3.59 -7.16 -4.31
C PHE A 96 4.49 -8.38 -4.53
N LYS A 97 5.77 -8.17 -4.87
CA LYS A 97 6.74 -9.28 -4.98
C LYS A 97 6.91 -10.01 -3.64
N GLY A 98 7.05 -9.25 -2.55
CA GLY A 98 7.13 -9.81 -1.19
C GLY A 98 5.88 -10.60 -0.79
N MET A 99 4.69 -10.11 -1.16
CA MET A 99 3.42 -10.81 -0.96
C MET A 99 3.41 -12.16 -1.67
N VAL A 100 3.78 -12.22 -2.95
CA VAL A 100 3.84 -13.48 -3.71
C VAL A 100 4.84 -14.45 -3.09
N ILE A 101 6.06 -14.00 -2.80
CA ILE A 101 7.12 -14.84 -2.22
C ILE A 101 6.70 -15.39 -0.84
N SER A 102 6.22 -14.53 0.05
CA SER A 102 5.77 -14.92 1.39
C SER A 102 4.55 -15.84 1.34
N GLY A 103 3.63 -15.63 0.40
CA GLY A 103 2.50 -16.51 0.15
C GLY A 103 2.94 -17.92 -0.25
N LEU A 104 3.90 -18.04 -1.17
CA LEU A 104 4.47 -19.34 -1.57
C LEU A 104 5.18 -20.03 -0.41
N ILE A 105 6.01 -19.30 0.36
CA ILE A 105 6.71 -19.86 1.53
C ILE A 105 5.70 -20.37 2.56
N SER A 106 4.70 -19.54 2.90
CA SER A 106 3.63 -19.89 3.83
C SER A 106 2.82 -21.09 3.34
N LEU A 107 2.51 -21.16 2.04
CA LEU A 107 1.77 -22.28 1.45
C LEU A 107 2.55 -23.60 1.57
N PHE A 108 3.80 -23.64 1.10
CA PHE A 108 4.58 -24.87 1.07
C PHE A 108 5.03 -25.32 2.46
N LEU A 109 5.58 -24.40 3.27
CA LEU A 109 6.00 -24.74 4.63
C LEU A 109 4.81 -24.99 5.54
N GLY A 110 3.75 -24.19 5.44
CA GLY A 110 2.52 -24.38 6.20
C GLY A 110 1.86 -25.72 5.89
N ALA A 111 1.74 -26.10 4.61
CA ALA A 111 1.22 -27.41 4.23
C ALA A 111 2.07 -28.57 4.78
N TRP A 112 3.40 -28.43 4.77
CA TRP A 112 4.30 -29.41 5.37
C TRP A 112 4.11 -29.50 6.89
N LEU A 113 4.04 -28.36 7.59
CA LEU A 113 3.84 -28.30 9.05
C LEU A 113 2.49 -28.90 9.47
N ILE A 114 1.42 -28.59 8.75
CA ILE A 114 0.07 -29.16 8.97
C ILE A 114 0.11 -30.69 8.84
N ARG A 115 0.75 -31.23 7.79
CA ARG A 115 0.92 -32.69 7.62
C ARG A 115 1.69 -33.34 8.77
N ASN A 116 2.62 -32.60 9.36
CA ASN A 116 3.40 -33.03 10.53
C ASN A 116 2.73 -32.71 11.88
N LYS A 117 1.46 -32.27 11.86
CA LYS A 117 0.66 -31.90 13.04
C LYS A 117 1.27 -30.77 13.89
N ASP A 118 2.06 -29.89 13.26
CA ASP A 118 2.58 -28.66 13.88
C ASP A 118 1.78 -27.46 13.38
N LEU A 119 0.97 -26.88 14.27
CA LEU A 119 0.15 -25.70 13.97
C LEU A 119 0.71 -24.41 14.59
N GLY A 120 1.92 -24.45 15.16
CA GLY A 120 2.51 -23.30 15.85
C GLY A 120 2.67 -22.06 14.96
N PHE A 121 2.84 -22.27 13.64
CA PHE A 121 2.97 -21.18 12.69
C PHE A 121 1.65 -20.40 12.51
N LEU A 122 0.49 -21.05 12.67
CA LEU A 122 -0.82 -20.39 12.63
C LEU A 122 -0.99 -19.48 13.85
N ASN A 123 -0.56 -19.94 15.04
CA ASN A 123 -0.61 -19.13 16.25
C ASN A 123 0.28 -17.88 16.12
N LEU A 124 1.54 -18.07 15.69
CA LEU A 124 2.45 -16.96 15.46
C LEU A 124 1.95 -16.00 14.38
N GLY A 125 1.50 -16.54 13.23
CA GLY A 125 0.98 -15.75 12.13
C GLY A 125 -0.23 -14.91 12.55
N SER A 126 -1.21 -15.53 13.21
CA SER A 126 -2.41 -14.84 13.70
C SER A 126 -2.08 -13.75 14.71
N LEU A 127 -1.15 -14.02 15.63
CA LEU A 127 -0.68 -13.04 16.60
C LEU A 127 -0.05 -11.83 15.90
N LEU A 128 0.83 -12.05 14.92
CA LEU A 128 1.50 -10.97 14.19
C LEU A 128 0.53 -10.16 13.32
N VAL A 129 -0.44 -10.82 12.66
CA VAL A 129 -1.49 -10.13 11.88
C VAL A 129 -2.28 -9.14 12.75
N PHE A 130 -2.50 -9.46 14.03
CA PHE A 130 -3.16 -8.56 14.97
C PHE A 130 -2.20 -7.52 15.55
N LEU A 131 -1.04 -7.94 16.07
CA LEU A 131 -0.13 -7.06 16.79
C LEU A 131 0.53 -6.00 15.90
N VAL A 132 0.90 -6.34 14.67
CA VAL A 132 1.63 -5.40 13.80
C VAL A 132 0.77 -4.16 13.51
N PRO A 133 -0.48 -4.26 13.00
CA PRO A 133 -1.33 -3.10 12.82
C PRO A 133 -1.68 -2.39 14.13
N ALA A 134 -1.92 -3.14 15.21
CA ALA A 134 -2.27 -2.56 16.51
C ALA A 134 -1.13 -1.70 17.09
N ILE A 135 0.13 -2.10 16.91
CA ILE A 135 1.29 -1.32 17.34
C ILE A 135 1.52 -0.13 16.41
N LEU A 136 1.43 -0.33 15.09
CA LEU A 136 1.64 0.73 14.11
C LEU A 136 0.55 1.81 14.15
N SER A 137 -0.67 1.50 14.62
CA SER A 137 -1.74 2.49 14.75
C SER A 137 -1.55 3.45 15.92
N ILE A 138 -0.80 3.07 16.97
CA ILE A 138 -0.57 3.92 18.15
C ILE A 138 0.03 5.30 17.77
N PRO A 139 1.18 5.40 17.07
CA PRO A 139 1.74 6.70 16.71
C PRO A 139 0.82 7.49 15.76
N VAL A 140 0.12 6.81 14.85
CA VAL A 140 -0.86 7.43 13.93
C VAL A 140 -1.99 8.12 14.70
N LEU A 141 -2.51 7.46 15.75
CA LEU A 141 -3.58 8.00 16.60
C LEU A 141 -3.11 9.12 17.53
N ILE A 142 -1.86 9.10 17.98
CA ILE A 142 -1.28 10.14 18.84
C ILE A 142 -0.98 11.41 18.05
N ASN A 143 -0.32 11.27 16.90
CA ASN A 143 0.06 12.39 16.05
C ASN A 143 0.19 11.94 14.60
N PHE A 144 -0.89 12.11 13.84
CA PHE A 144 -0.92 11.79 12.42
C PHE A 144 0.14 12.55 11.63
N ASN A 145 0.24 13.88 11.81
CA ASN A 145 1.17 14.71 11.03
C ASN A 145 2.62 14.30 11.24
N TRP A 146 3.03 14.10 12.50
CA TRP A 146 4.38 13.64 12.81
C TRP A 146 4.66 12.25 12.22
N THR A 147 3.71 11.33 12.34
CA THR A 147 3.85 9.97 11.80
C THR A 147 3.92 9.97 10.28
N PHE A 148 3.07 10.78 9.62
CA PHE A 148 3.08 11.00 8.18
C PHE A 148 4.45 11.52 7.73
N THR A 149 4.98 12.58 8.35
CA THR A 149 6.30 13.12 8.00
C THR A 149 7.41 12.09 8.21
N LYS A 150 7.42 11.38 9.34
CA LYS A 150 8.46 10.37 9.63
C LYS A 150 8.42 9.18 8.68
N PHE A 151 7.22 8.76 8.27
CA PHE A 151 7.08 7.74 7.24
C PHE A 151 7.71 8.20 5.92
N HIS A 152 7.42 9.43 5.48
CA HIS A 152 7.96 9.94 4.22
C HIS A 152 9.48 10.16 4.26
N GLU A 153 10.01 10.69 5.36
CA GLU A 153 11.47 10.80 5.57
C GLU A 153 12.18 9.44 5.59
N LEU A 154 11.48 8.36 5.96
CA LEU A 154 12.01 6.99 5.91
C LEU A 154 11.90 6.37 4.51
N ALA A 155 10.80 6.64 3.81
CA ALA A 155 10.50 6.04 2.53
C ALA A 155 11.22 6.74 1.36
N PHE A 156 11.49 8.04 1.47
CA PHE A 156 12.02 8.88 0.41
C PHE A 156 13.26 9.65 0.86
N SER A 157 14.17 9.91 -0.08
CA SER A 157 15.40 10.67 0.15
C SER A 157 15.30 12.14 -0.29
N ASN A 158 14.10 12.57 -0.69
CA ASN A 158 13.76 13.88 -1.21
C ASN A 158 12.48 14.41 -0.51
N ASP A 159 12.09 15.64 -0.83
CA ASP A 159 10.89 16.31 -0.32
C ASP A 159 9.74 16.36 -1.35
N TYR A 160 9.80 15.59 -2.43
CA TYR A 160 8.82 15.62 -3.52
C TYR A 160 7.44 15.06 -3.13
N TRP A 161 7.33 14.44 -1.96
CA TRP A 161 6.07 14.08 -1.33
C TRP A 161 5.32 15.29 -0.74
N ILE A 162 5.96 16.47 -0.66
CA ILE A 162 5.34 17.73 -0.28
C ILE A 162 4.86 18.43 -1.56
N PHE A 163 3.64 18.11 -1.97
CA PHE A 163 3.03 18.70 -3.16
C PHE A 163 2.66 20.18 -2.98
N ASP A 164 2.81 20.97 -4.06
CA ASP A 164 2.20 22.30 -4.17
C ASP A 164 0.86 22.17 -4.91
N PRO A 165 -0.30 22.47 -4.29
CA PRO A 165 -1.62 22.33 -4.92
C PRO A 165 -1.80 23.14 -6.21
N ARG A 166 -0.92 24.12 -6.49
CA ARG A 166 -0.93 24.89 -7.75
C ARG A 166 -0.25 24.15 -8.90
N LEU A 167 0.72 23.29 -8.59
CA LEU A 167 1.49 22.51 -9.56
C LEU A 167 0.96 21.06 -9.67
N ASP A 168 0.52 20.50 -8.55
CA ASP A 168 0.06 19.12 -8.37
C ASP A 168 -1.33 19.06 -7.69
N PRO A 169 -2.40 19.56 -8.35
CA PRO A 169 -3.77 19.64 -7.79
C PRO A 169 -4.47 18.27 -7.62
N ILE A 170 -3.73 17.17 -7.73
CA ILE A 170 -4.26 15.82 -7.53
C ILE A 170 -4.48 15.49 -6.05
N ILE A 171 -3.84 16.24 -5.14
CA ILE A 171 -3.95 16.08 -3.68
C ILE A 171 -4.93 17.04 -3.03
#